data_AF-A0A3M2BIC3-F1
#
_entry.id   AF-A0A3M2BIC3-F1
#
_cell.length_a   1.000
_cell.length_b   1.000
_cell.length_c   1.000
_cell.angle_alpha   90.00
_cell.angle_beta   90.00
_cell.angle_gamma   90.00
#
_symmetry.space_group_name_H-M   'P 1'
#
loop_
_entity.id
_entity.type
_entity.pdbx_description
1 polymer ?
#
loop_
_entity_poly.entity_id
_entity_poly.type
_entity_poly.pdbx_seq_one_letter_code
_entity_poly.pdbx_strand_id
1 'polypeptide(L)'
;MNAPLSSLASRAARAFSLIEVLIAVLVLSLGLLGLAAVFPVVIAQQRDAVDRTRGAVVAETVQKLLESSENLVSFRGLRRDFWFSAADELEEGSGYDLDAENMSFLWEPTWMWGPPSHWAADPLSAYLDVGSILVGFGKTLNLNGGSEDPDPELQYELPVTARLFPQPYTGEQPQYVWDIVPRRVRIGSDTTGLELAVFIRRIDPGIRVPRGNTLSDVLTGHRVAASEVRLPVGMDPLTQLPTGNGADIVPGGTAYSVPLTLPVVVRSGALNIIELDSSNQTERDVWSRSVAAPGQILVDNLGHVLNVVRVPESDDGVFRLEVDHTYARSEADYTPGVDPRGVKVEQILFTLQKPVRVFTYRADW
;
A
#
# COMPACT_ATOMS: atom_id res chain seq x y z
N MET A 1 -90.99 15.97 45.78
CA MET A 1 -89.77 16.48 45.12
C MET A 1 -89.01 15.27 44.60
N ASN A 2 -89.11 14.99 43.30
CA ASN A 2 -88.46 13.86 42.64
C ASN A 2 -87.20 14.38 41.94
N ALA A 3 -86.01 13.97 42.38
CA ALA A 3 -84.76 14.26 41.70
C ALA A 3 -84.57 13.27 40.53
N PRO A 4 -84.14 13.73 39.34
CA PRO A 4 -83.93 12.84 38.21
C PRO A 4 -82.61 12.06 38.37
N LEU A 5 -82.67 10.74 38.15
CA LEU A 5 -81.49 9.88 38.09
C LEU A 5 -80.67 10.22 36.84
N SER A 6 -79.50 10.82 37.04
CA SER A 6 -78.49 11.07 36.02
C SER A 6 -77.93 9.75 35.49
N SER A 7 -78.33 9.41 34.27
CA SER A 7 -77.75 8.35 33.44
C SER A 7 -76.24 8.57 33.28
N LEU A 8 -75.44 7.85 34.07
CA LEU A 8 -74.00 7.72 33.85
C LEU A 8 -73.81 6.81 32.63
N ALA A 9 -73.81 7.42 31.44
CA ALA A 9 -73.43 6.74 30.21
C ALA A 9 -72.02 6.15 30.42
N SER A 10 -71.94 4.82 30.55
CA SER A 10 -70.66 4.14 30.59
C SER A 10 -69.98 4.39 29.25
N ARG A 11 -68.92 5.22 29.27
CA ARG A 11 -68.01 5.29 28.14
C ARG A 11 -67.37 3.92 28.06
N ALA A 12 -67.85 3.10 27.13
CA ALA A 12 -67.23 1.83 26.80
C ALA A 12 -65.75 2.09 26.49
N ALA A 13 -64.89 1.73 27.45
CA ALA A 13 -63.46 1.77 27.25
C ALA A 13 -63.16 0.82 26.09
N ARG A 14 -62.81 1.38 24.94
CA ARG A 14 -62.39 0.60 23.77
C ARG A 14 -61.09 -0.09 24.14
N ALA A 15 -61.16 -1.38 24.46
CA ALA A 15 -59.97 -2.19 24.65
C ALA A 15 -59.27 -2.40 23.31
N PHE A 16 -57.94 -2.26 23.29
CA PHE A 16 -57.13 -2.57 22.12
C PHE A 16 -57.25 -4.06 21.76
N SER A 17 -57.42 -4.34 20.48
CA SER A 17 -57.48 -5.73 20.02
C SER A 17 -56.10 -6.39 20.11
N LEU A 18 -56.06 -7.71 20.37
CA LEU A 18 -54.80 -8.47 20.40
C LEU A 18 -54.01 -8.31 19.09
N ILE A 19 -54.70 -8.27 17.95
CA ILE A 19 -54.07 -8.09 16.64
C ILE A 19 -53.40 -6.72 16.50
N GLU A 20 -53.98 -5.67 17.09
CA GLU A 20 -53.42 -4.32 17.07
C GLU A 20 -52.13 -4.23 17.90
N VAL A 21 -52.11 -4.85 19.09
CA VAL A 21 -50.89 -4.96 19.91
C VAL A 21 -49.82 -5.77 19.18
N LEU A 22 -50.19 -6.87 18.52
CA LEU A 22 -49.25 -7.71 17.78
C LEU A 22 -48.64 -6.98 16.57
N ILE A 23 -49.46 -6.22 15.83
CA ILE A 23 -48.98 -5.36 14.74
C ILE A 23 -48.04 -4.27 15.30
N ALA A 24 -48.38 -3.64 16.42
CA ALA A 24 -47.53 -2.62 17.04
C ALA A 24 -46.15 -3.19 17.43
N VAL A 25 -46.12 -4.38 18.05
CA VAL A 25 -44.86 -5.07 18.40
C VAL A 25 -44.07 -5.48 17.16
N LEU A 26 -44.74 -5.95 16.10
CA LEU A 26 -44.09 -6.30 14.84
C LEU A 26 -43.42 -5.08 14.20
N VAL A 27 -44.14 -3.96 14.10
CA VAL A 27 -43.62 -2.71 13.53
C VAL A 27 -42.47 -2.16 14.37
N LEU A 28 -42.59 -2.19 15.71
CA LEU A 28 -41.50 -1.79 16.60
C LEU A 28 -40.26 -2.67 16.41
N SER A 29 -40.44 -3.98 16.31
CA SER A 29 -39.32 -4.92 16.14
C SER A 29 -38.62 -4.71 14.80
N LEU A 30 -39.37 -4.48 13.72
CA LEU A 30 -38.80 -4.14 12.41
C LEU A 30 -38.05 -2.80 12.43
N GLY A 31 -38.58 -1.79 13.14
CA GLY A 31 -37.91 -0.50 13.31
C GLY A 31 -36.59 -0.63 14.08
N LEU A 32 -36.58 -1.39 15.17
CA LEU A 32 -35.37 -1.65 15.96
C LEU A 32 -34.33 -2.47 15.16
N LEU A 33 -34.78 -3.43 14.34
CA LEU A 33 -33.90 -4.19 13.45
C LEU A 33 -33.29 -3.30 12.36
N GLY A 34 -34.06 -2.38 11.79
CA GLY A 34 -33.56 -1.37 10.85
C GLY A 34 -32.49 -0.47 11.47
N LEU A 35 -32.69 -0.03 12.73
CA LEU A 35 -31.70 0.77 13.45
C LEU A 35 -30.43 -0.03 13.76
N ALA A 36 -30.56 -1.30 14.15
CA ALA A 36 -29.41 -2.18 14.39
C ALA A 36 -28.55 -2.39 13.13
N ALA A 37 -29.17 -2.42 11.94
CA ALA A 37 -28.46 -2.56 10.67
C ALA A 37 -27.60 -1.33 10.30
N VAL A 38 -27.86 -0.15 10.86
CA VAL A 38 -27.11 1.08 10.59
C VAL A 38 -25.80 1.15 11.38
N PHE A 39 -25.72 0.52 12.56
CA PHE A 39 -24.56 0.62 13.43
C PHE A 39 -23.25 0.15 12.81
N PRO A 40 -23.17 -1.01 12.10
CA PRO A 40 -21.92 -1.45 11.48
C PRO A 40 -21.39 -0.45 10.45
N VAL A 41 -22.28 0.17 9.66
CA VAL A 41 -21.90 1.18 8.66
C VAL A 41 -21.32 2.42 9.33
N VAL A 42 -21.96 2.90 10.41
CA VAL A 42 -21.47 4.06 11.17
C VAL A 42 -20.10 3.77 11.80
N ILE A 43 -19.89 2.57 12.35
CA ILE A 43 -18.60 2.18 12.93
C ILE A 43 -17.51 2.14 11.85
N ALA A 44 -17.80 1.58 10.67
CA ALA A 44 -16.87 1.57 9.55
C ALA A 44 -16.51 2.99 9.11
N GLN A 45 -17.51 3.87 8.94
CA GLN A 45 -17.30 5.27 8.57
C GLN A 45 -16.50 6.05 9.63
N GLN A 46 -16.79 5.84 10.92
CA GLN A 46 -16.03 6.47 12.00
C GLN A 46 -14.58 5.98 12.03
N ARG A 47 -14.35 4.69 11.82
CA ARG A 47 -13.00 4.13 11.73
C ARG A 47 -12.22 4.72 10.56
N ASP A 48 -12.85 4.79 9.38
CA ASP A 48 -12.26 5.39 8.19
C ASP A 48 -11.95 6.88 8.40
N ALA A 49 -12.83 7.62 9.07
CA ALA A 49 -12.62 9.03 9.38
C ALA A 49 -11.43 9.24 10.35
N VAL A 50 -11.33 8.41 11.40
CA VAL A 50 -10.19 8.43 12.32
C VAL A 50 -8.90 8.08 11.58
N ASP A 51 -8.93 7.10 10.69
CA ASP A 51 -7.80 6.70 9.88
C ASP A 51 -7.31 7.78 8.94
N ARG A 52 -8.22 8.43 8.21
CA ARG A 52 -7.85 9.55 7.33
C ARG A 52 -7.17 10.67 8.12
N THR A 53 -7.69 10.97 9.30
CA THR A 53 -7.14 12.02 10.17
C THR A 53 -5.76 11.64 10.70
N ARG A 54 -5.61 10.45 11.28
CA ARG A 54 -4.31 9.98 11.81
C ARG A 54 -3.29 9.75 10.71
N GLY A 55 -3.70 9.17 9.58
CA GLY A 55 -2.86 8.98 8.40
C GLY A 55 -2.31 10.30 7.84
N ALA A 56 -3.08 11.38 7.89
CA ALA A 56 -2.59 12.72 7.53
C ALA A 56 -1.46 13.19 8.44
N VAL A 57 -1.61 13.02 9.76
CA VAL A 57 -0.58 13.39 10.75
C VAL A 57 0.68 12.54 10.57
N VAL A 58 0.51 11.22 10.32
CA VAL A 58 1.63 10.33 10.04
C VAL A 58 2.34 10.77 8.76
N ALA A 59 1.61 11.07 7.69
CA ALA A 59 2.19 11.52 6.41
C ALA A 59 3.02 12.79 6.57
N GLU A 60 2.51 13.79 7.29
CA GLU A 60 3.27 15.02 7.56
C GLU A 60 4.54 14.74 8.37
N THR A 61 4.48 13.82 9.33
CA THR A 61 5.65 13.43 10.14
C THR A 61 6.68 12.68 9.29
N VAL A 62 6.24 11.74 8.45
CA VAL A 62 7.12 11.00 7.55
C VAL A 62 7.74 11.94 6.53
N GLN A 63 6.97 12.85 5.94
CA GLN A 63 7.49 13.84 5.02
C GLN A 63 8.59 14.71 5.67
N LYS A 64 8.35 15.23 6.88
CA LYS A 64 9.38 15.99 7.63
C LYS A 64 10.61 15.15 7.95
N LEU A 65 10.41 13.87 8.28
CA LEU A 65 11.53 12.94 8.51
C LEU A 65 12.36 12.77 7.23
N LEU A 66 11.69 12.55 6.09
CA LEU A 66 12.34 12.45 4.78
C LEU A 66 13.10 13.74 4.46
N GLU A 67 12.50 14.92 4.65
CA GLU A 67 13.14 16.23 4.44
C GLU A 67 14.36 16.45 5.35
N SER A 68 14.32 15.98 6.59
CA SER A 68 15.38 16.20 7.59
C SER A 68 16.53 15.19 7.55
N SER A 69 16.35 14.04 6.89
CA SER A 69 17.29 12.93 7.01
C SER A 69 18.48 13.09 6.07
N GLU A 70 19.60 13.58 6.60
CA GLU A 70 20.88 13.65 5.88
C GLU A 70 21.40 12.27 5.41
N ASN A 71 21.01 11.18 6.08
CA ASN A 71 21.40 9.83 5.66
C ASN A 71 20.54 9.30 4.51
N LEU A 72 19.27 9.74 4.41
CA LEU A 72 18.52 9.53 3.16
C LEU A 72 19.09 10.44 2.06
N VAL A 73 19.70 11.58 2.37
CA VAL A 73 20.45 12.39 1.37
C VAL A 73 21.64 11.61 0.75
N SER A 74 22.12 10.49 1.33
CA SER A 74 23.11 9.62 0.67
C SER A 74 22.60 8.99 -0.63
N PHE A 75 21.28 9.07 -0.91
CA PHE A 75 20.72 8.91 -2.26
C PHE A 75 21.45 9.74 -3.34
N ARG A 76 22.16 10.81 -2.95
CA ARG A 76 23.06 11.55 -3.83
C ARG A 76 24.18 10.68 -4.43
N GLY A 77 24.69 9.69 -3.71
CA GLY A 77 25.65 8.71 -4.24
C GLY A 77 25.03 7.79 -5.30
N LEU A 78 23.76 7.45 -5.13
CA LEU A 78 22.97 6.68 -6.12
C LEU A 78 22.61 7.50 -7.39
N ARG A 79 22.88 8.81 -7.38
CA ARG A 79 22.46 9.76 -8.43
C ARG A 79 23.40 9.80 -9.64
N ARG A 80 24.70 9.55 -9.46
CA ARG A 80 25.69 9.97 -10.46
C ARG A 80 26.59 8.86 -11.02
N ASP A 81 27.04 7.92 -10.20
CA ASP A 81 28.21 7.11 -10.61
C ASP A 81 27.89 5.64 -10.94
N PHE A 82 26.75 5.10 -10.51
CA PHE A 82 26.52 3.64 -10.61
C PHE A 82 26.00 3.16 -11.99
N TRP A 83 25.16 3.95 -12.66
CA TRP A 83 24.48 3.50 -13.90
C TRP A 83 25.00 4.16 -15.17
N PHE A 84 25.35 5.45 -15.12
CA PHE A 84 25.82 6.16 -16.31
C PHE A 84 27.18 5.63 -16.79
N SER A 85 28.09 5.22 -15.90
CA SER A 85 29.35 4.63 -16.36
C SER A 85 29.13 3.29 -17.07
N ALA A 86 28.27 2.43 -16.53
CA ALA A 86 28.00 1.12 -17.11
C ALA A 86 27.18 1.21 -18.42
N ALA A 87 26.22 2.14 -18.51
CA ALA A 87 25.44 2.36 -19.71
C ALA A 87 26.28 3.02 -20.83
N ASP A 88 27.00 4.10 -20.54
CA ASP A 88 27.88 4.77 -21.53
C ASP A 88 28.96 3.79 -22.06
N GLU A 89 29.54 2.95 -21.19
CA GLU A 89 30.57 1.98 -21.60
C GLU A 89 30.00 0.73 -22.31
N LEU A 90 28.77 0.31 -22.01
CA LEU A 90 28.11 -0.81 -22.70
C LEU A 90 27.49 -0.40 -24.06
N GLU A 91 27.06 0.85 -24.18
CA GLU A 91 26.54 1.41 -25.44
C GLU A 91 27.68 1.51 -26.49
N GLU A 92 28.90 1.85 -26.04
CA GLU A 92 30.08 1.90 -26.92
C GLU A 92 30.53 0.51 -27.41
N GLY A 93 30.15 -0.58 -26.73
CA GLY A 93 30.66 -1.93 -27.00
C GLY A 93 29.65 -2.97 -27.51
N SER A 94 28.37 -2.86 -27.15
CA SER A 94 27.44 -4.01 -27.28
C SER A 94 26.43 -3.90 -28.42
N GLY A 95 26.19 -2.70 -28.97
CA GLY A 95 25.15 -2.47 -29.98
C GLY A 95 23.72 -2.79 -29.51
N TYR A 96 23.55 -3.14 -28.24
CA TYR A 96 22.26 -3.16 -27.58
C TYR A 96 21.99 -1.74 -27.10
N ASP A 97 20.97 -1.13 -27.68
CA ASP A 97 20.35 0.09 -27.17
C ASP A 97 19.65 -0.30 -25.86
N LEU A 98 20.45 -0.44 -24.79
CA LEU A 98 19.92 -0.52 -23.44
C LEU A 98 19.39 0.89 -23.18
N ASP A 99 18.16 1.14 -23.63
CA ASP A 99 17.40 2.35 -23.34
C ASP A 99 17.29 2.47 -21.81
N ALA A 100 18.35 2.97 -21.18
CA ALA A 100 18.36 3.39 -19.78
C ALA A 100 17.27 4.47 -19.56
N GLU A 101 16.85 5.12 -20.65
CA GLU A 101 15.66 5.94 -20.73
C GLU A 101 14.38 5.19 -20.33
N ASN A 102 14.15 3.96 -20.81
CA ASN A 102 12.86 3.26 -20.64
C ASN A 102 12.64 2.72 -19.21
N MET A 103 13.68 2.30 -18.47
CA MET A 103 13.48 1.79 -17.11
C MET A 103 13.44 2.88 -16.03
N SER A 104 13.79 4.11 -16.38
CA SER A 104 14.01 5.18 -15.39
C SER A 104 12.75 5.72 -14.70
N PHE A 105 11.55 5.23 -15.05
CA PHE A 105 10.27 5.74 -14.54
C PHE A 105 9.46 4.72 -13.72
N LEU A 106 9.88 3.46 -13.68
CA LEU A 106 9.17 2.41 -12.96
C LEU A 106 9.48 2.45 -11.46
N TRP A 107 8.52 2.02 -10.65
CA TRP A 107 8.68 1.85 -9.21
C TRP A 107 9.49 0.58 -8.91
N GLU A 108 10.43 0.69 -7.97
CA GLU A 108 11.34 -0.39 -7.62
C GLU A 108 11.17 -0.84 -6.16
N PRO A 109 10.19 -1.71 -5.86
CA PRO A 109 9.92 -2.13 -4.47
C PRO A 109 11.09 -2.89 -3.83
N THR A 110 11.97 -3.48 -4.65
CA THR A 110 13.15 -4.23 -4.21
C THR A 110 14.37 -3.35 -3.96
N TRP A 111 14.32 -2.05 -4.29
CA TRP A 111 15.46 -1.14 -4.21
C TRP A 111 16.69 -1.58 -5.03
N MET A 112 16.49 -2.46 -6.01
CA MET A 112 17.54 -3.00 -6.85
C MET A 112 17.66 -2.21 -8.15
N TRP A 113 18.42 -1.12 -8.07
CA TRP A 113 18.85 -0.37 -9.26
C TRP A 113 20.01 -1.14 -9.93
N GLY A 114 19.74 -2.22 -10.64
CA GLY A 114 20.80 -3.01 -11.29
C GLY A 114 20.26 -4.17 -12.13
N PRO A 115 20.99 -4.64 -13.16
CA PRO A 115 20.72 -5.98 -13.69
C PRO A 115 20.79 -6.96 -12.52
N PRO A 116 19.89 -7.96 -12.43
CA PRO A 116 19.91 -8.96 -11.37
C PRO A 116 21.23 -9.74 -11.42
N SER A 117 22.24 -9.21 -10.74
CA SER A 117 23.53 -9.85 -10.57
C SER A 117 23.30 -10.96 -9.55
N HIS A 118 23.48 -12.19 -9.99
CA HIS A 118 23.06 -13.44 -9.34
C HIS A 118 23.85 -13.76 -8.04
N TRP A 119 24.56 -12.79 -7.47
CA TRP A 119 25.57 -12.97 -6.43
C TRP A 119 25.56 -11.90 -5.31
N ALA A 120 24.63 -10.94 -5.34
CA ALA A 120 24.37 -10.08 -4.17
C ALA A 120 23.31 -10.74 -3.28
N ALA A 121 23.44 -10.57 -1.95
CA ALA A 121 22.38 -10.94 -1.02
C ALA A 121 21.07 -10.28 -1.47
N ASP A 122 20.00 -11.08 -1.58
CA ASP A 122 18.71 -10.63 -2.09
C ASP A 122 18.11 -9.56 -1.16
N PRO A 123 18.10 -8.26 -1.52
CA PRO A 123 17.57 -7.21 -0.65
C PRO A 123 16.08 -7.45 -0.35
N LEU A 124 15.38 -8.15 -1.26
CA LEU A 124 14.01 -8.56 -1.03
C LEU A 124 13.91 -9.56 0.13
N SER A 125 14.89 -10.45 0.34
CA SER A 125 14.84 -11.38 1.46
C SER A 125 14.91 -10.66 2.81
N ALA A 126 15.78 -9.65 2.96
CA ALA A 126 15.82 -8.84 4.18
C ALA A 126 14.51 -8.06 4.40
N TYR A 127 13.92 -7.53 3.32
CA TYR A 127 12.65 -6.83 3.42
C TYR A 127 11.50 -7.78 3.77
N LEU A 128 11.49 -9.00 3.23
CA LEU A 128 10.50 -10.03 3.54
C LEU A 128 10.66 -10.63 4.93
N ASP A 129 11.90 -10.88 5.38
CA ASP A 129 12.16 -11.62 6.63
C ASP A 129 12.05 -10.75 7.88
N VAL A 130 12.57 -9.52 7.83
CA VAL A 130 12.63 -8.62 8.99
C VAL A 130 11.93 -7.28 8.77
N GLY A 131 11.42 -7.03 7.55
CA GLY A 131 10.82 -5.74 7.22
C GLY A 131 11.85 -4.62 7.13
N SER A 132 13.14 -4.88 7.01
CA SER A 132 14.13 -3.80 6.86
C SER A 132 14.19 -3.34 5.42
N ILE A 133 14.21 -2.02 5.19
CA ILE A 133 14.44 -1.46 3.87
C ILE A 133 15.95 -1.24 3.73
N LEU A 134 16.53 -1.91 2.75
CA LEU A 134 17.95 -1.87 2.46
C LEU A 134 18.20 -0.94 1.27
N VAL A 135 18.88 0.18 1.51
CA VAL A 135 19.21 1.20 0.52
C VAL A 135 20.70 1.12 0.17
N GLY A 136 21.03 1.23 -1.12
CA GLY A 136 22.43 1.27 -1.58
C GLY A 136 23.07 -0.11 -1.80
N PHE A 137 22.26 -1.18 -1.83
CA PHE A 137 22.74 -2.54 -2.06
C PHE A 137 22.82 -2.83 -3.56
N GLY A 138 23.96 -2.48 -4.17
CA GLY A 138 24.32 -2.88 -5.53
C GLY A 138 25.81 -3.14 -5.58
N LYS A 139 26.23 -4.33 -6.02
CA LYS A 139 27.65 -4.61 -6.21
C LYS A 139 28.10 -3.91 -7.49
N THR A 140 29.15 -3.10 -7.42
CA THR A 140 29.72 -2.48 -8.62
C THR A 140 30.40 -3.57 -9.44
N LEU A 141 29.95 -3.73 -10.69
CA LEU A 141 30.70 -4.48 -11.68
C LEU A 141 31.86 -3.60 -12.12
N ASN A 142 33.07 -3.96 -11.73
CA ASN A 142 34.26 -3.33 -12.28
C ASN A 142 34.44 -3.83 -13.74
N LEU A 143 34.90 -2.94 -14.62
CA LEU A 143 35.22 -3.16 -16.03
C LEU A 143 35.95 -4.48 -16.35
N ASN A 144 36.71 -5.00 -15.39
CA ASN A 144 37.44 -6.27 -15.55
C ASN A 144 36.59 -7.53 -15.28
N GLY A 145 35.26 -7.41 -15.15
CA GLY A 145 34.38 -8.49 -14.68
C GLY A 145 34.59 -8.82 -13.19
N GLY A 146 35.27 -7.93 -12.46
CA GLY A 146 35.51 -8.03 -11.04
C GLY A 146 34.26 -7.58 -10.28
N SER A 147 33.81 -8.44 -9.38
CA SER A 147 32.78 -8.17 -8.40
C SER A 147 33.44 -7.39 -7.25
N GLU A 148 33.25 -6.08 -7.16
CA GLU A 148 33.61 -5.36 -5.94
C GLU A 148 32.46 -5.47 -4.95
N ASP A 149 32.78 -5.74 -3.68
CA ASP A 149 31.77 -5.69 -2.63
C ASP A 149 31.26 -4.25 -2.52
N PRO A 150 29.95 -4.05 -2.29
CA PRO A 150 29.42 -2.70 -2.20
C PRO A 150 30.13 -1.99 -1.06
N ASP A 151 30.48 -0.73 -1.26
CA ASP A 151 31.04 0.09 -0.19
C ASP A 151 30.08 0.06 1.01
N PRO A 152 30.48 -0.50 2.16
CA PRO A 152 29.62 -0.58 3.34
C PRO A 152 29.21 0.82 3.83
N GLU A 153 29.95 1.89 3.49
CA GLU A 153 29.59 3.26 3.83
C GLU A 153 28.39 3.79 3.03
N LEU A 154 28.06 3.17 1.89
CA LEU A 154 26.91 3.52 1.05
C LEU A 154 25.65 2.70 1.37
N GLN A 155 25.75 1.71 2.25
CA GLN A 155 24.62 0.90 2.68
C GLN A 155 23.88 1.58 3.83
N TYR A 156 22.60 1.84 3.65
CA TYR A 156 21.73 2.35 4.69
C TYR A 156 20.59 1.37 4.94
N GLU A 157 20.53 0.86 6.17
CA GLU A 157 19.39 0.08 6.65
C GLU A 157 18.38 1.01 7.33
N LEU A 158 17.15 1.01 6.83
CA LEU A 158 16.00 1.61 7.49
C LEU A 158 15.17 0.50 8.16
N PRO A 159 15.40 0.21 9.46
CA PRO A 159 14.73 -0.90 10.12
C PRO A 159 13.23 -0.62 10.28
N VAL A 160 12.42 -1.69 10.30
CA VAL A 160 10.96 -1.58 10.49
C VAL A 160 10.57 -0.79 11.73
N THR A 161 11.36 -0.88 12.80
CA THR A 161 11.11 -0.17 14.07
C THR A 161 11.17 1.34 13.95
N ALA A 162 12.05 1.87 13.08
CA ALA A 162 12.11 3.30 12.78
C ALA A 162 10.89 3.77 11.98
N ARG A 163 10.18 2.84 11.33
CA ARG A 163 9.02 3.11 10.48
C ARG A 163 7.68 3.02 11.22
N LEU A 164 7.70 2.82 12.53
CA LEU A 164 6.49 2.73 13.36
C LEU A 164 5.98 4.10 13.80
N PHE A 165 4.66 4.26 13.84
CA PHE A 165 4.01 5.46 14.34
C PHE A 165 2.78 5.17 15.21
N PRO A 166 2.64 5.78 16.41
CA PRO A 166 3.69 6.51 17.12
C PRO A 166 4.95 5.66 17.35
N GLN A 167 6.08 6.31 17.60
CA GLN A 167 7.34 5.58 17.84
C GLN A 167 7.22 4.70 19.10
N PRO A 168 7.83 3.51 19.13
CA PRO A 168 7.80 2.64 20.30
C PRO A 168 8.25 3.37 21.57
N TYR A 169 7.63 3.02 22.70
CA TYR A 169 8.00 3.55 24.03
C TYR A 169 7.78 5.06 24.25
N THR A 170 7.02 5.73 23.39
CA THR A 170 6.66 7.16 23.55
C THR A 170 5.45 7.40 24.46
N GLY A 171 4.91 6.34 25.08
CA GLY A 171 3.70 6.38 25.91
C GLY A 171 2.42 5.96 25.18
N GLU A 172 2.45 5.91 23.86
CA GLU A 172 1.40 5.32 23.02
C GLU A 172 1.91 4.06 22.32
N GLN A 173 1.00 3.11 22.04
CA GLN A 173 1.36 1.93 21.24
C GLN A 173 1.41 2.31 19.74
N PRO A 174 2.37 1.78 18.98
CA PRO A 174 2.38 1.88 17.53
C PRO A 174 1.04 1.43 16.92
N GLN A 175 0.54 2.16 15.94
CA GLN A 175 -0.70 1.85 15.23
C GLN A 175 -0.52 1.79 13.72
N TYR A 176 0.52 2.45 13.22
CA TYR A 176 0.82 2.52 11.80
C TYR A 176 2.28 2.13 11.56
N VAL A 177 2.52 1.56 10.38
CA VAL A 177 3.84 1.40 9.79
C VAL A 177 3.83 2.12 8.45
N TRP A 178 4.94 2.73 8.05
CA TRP A 178 5.06 3.32 6.73
C TRP A 178 6.15 2.65 5.90
N ASP A 179 5.91 2.51 4.60
CA ASP A 179 6.83 1.95 3.62
C ASP A 179 7.16 2.98 2.56
N ILE A 180 8.28 2.79 1.89
CA ILE A 180 8.72 3.65 0.79
C ILE A 180 9.17 2.81 -0.39
N VAL A 181 8.81 3.26 -1.59
CA VAL A 181 9.25 2.69 -2.85
C VAL A 181 9.80 3.82 -3.71
N PRO A 182 11.07 3.74 -4.13
CA PRO A 182 11.68 4.77 -4.93
C PRO A 182 11.35 4.56 -6.40
N ARG A 183 11.38 5.66 -7.14
CA ARG A 183 11.65 5.65 -8.58
C ARG A 183 12.56 6.81 -8.93
N ARG A 184 13.20 6.72 -10.10
CA ARG A 184 13.91 7.83 -10.71
C ARG A 184 12.89 8.69 -11.45
N VAL A 185 13.17 9.98 -11.55
CA VAL A 185 12.38 10.91 -12.34
C VAL A 185 13.30 11.90 -13.02
N ARG A 186 12.98 12.28 -14.26
CA ARG A 186 13.72 13.35 -14.94
C ARG A 186 13.34 14.70 -14.34
N ILE A 187 14.34 15.46 -13.95
CA ILE A 187 14.26 16.86 -13.54
C ILE A 187 15.06 17.66 -14.58
N GLY A 188 14.38 18.17 -15.61
CA GLY A 188 15.05 18.84 -16.73
C GLY A 188 15.73 17.87 -17.70
N SER A 189 16.72 18.36 -18.47
CA SER A 189 17.39 17.59 -19.53
C SER A 189 18.35 16.53 -19.00
N ASP A 190 19.07 16.81 -17.91
CA ASP A 190 20.25 16.03 -17.52
C ASP A 190 20.27 15.63 -16.04
N THR A 191 19.25 16.00 -15.25
CA THR A 191 19.23 15.69 -13.82
C THR A 191 18.18 14.63 -13.51
N THR A 192 18.63 13.51 -12.95
CA THR A 192 17.72 12.50 -12.41
C THR A 192 17.42 12.84 -10.96
N GLY A 193 16.16 13.14 -10.66
CA GLY A 193 15.63 13.21 -9.30
C GLY A 193 15.20 11.85 -8.79
N LEU A 194 14.87 11.83 -7.50
CA LEU A 194 14.23 10.69 -6.86
C LEU A 194 12.81 11.08 -6.46
N GLU A 195 11.87 10.21 -6.76
CA GLU A 195 10.50 10.31 -6.25
C GLU A 195 10.21 9.06 -5.42
N LEU A 196 9.59 9.26 -4.27
CA LEU A 196 9.26 8.19 -3.33
C LEU A 196 7.74 8.06 -3.25
N ALA A 197 7.21 6.87 -3.47
CA ALA A 197 5.86 6.52 -3.08
C ALA A 197 5.88 6.05 -1.62
N VAL A 198 5.11 6.73 -0.76
CA VAL A 198 5.05 6.45 0.68
C VAL A 198 3.71 5.85 1.03
N PHE A 199 3.70 4.64 1.59
CA PHE A 199 2.50 3.93 2.00
C PHE A 199 2.38 3.92 3.51
N ILE A 200 1.28 4.44 4.06
CA ILE A 200 0.99 4.38 5.50
C ILE A 200 -0.08 3.32 5.73
N ARG A 201 0.26 2.31 6.52
CA ARG A 201 -0.56 1.13 6.74
C ARG A 201 -0.88 0.95 8.21
N ARG A 202 -2.06 0.41 8.51
CA ARG A 202 -2.38 0.00 9.88
C ARG A 202 -1.57 -1.24 10.23
N ILE A 203 -1.04 -1.25 11.44
CA ILE A 203 -0.49 -2.46 12.03
C ILE A 203 -1.61 -3.49 12.18
N ASP A 204 -1.28 -4.75 11.91
CA ASP A 204 -2.21 -5.86 11.92
C ASP A 204 -2.90 -6.01 13.29
N PRO A 205 -4.24 -5.92 13.34
CA PRO A 205 -4.96 -5.91 14.62
C PRO A 205 -4.96 -7.27 15.33
N GLY A 206 -4.64 -8.36 14.61
CA GLY A 206 -4.59 -9.71 15.14
C GLY A 206 -3.26 -10.10 15.79
N ILE A 207 -2.27 -9.19 15.85
CA ILE A 207 -0.98 -9.45 16.51
C ILE A 207 -1.24 -9.78 17.98
N ARG A 208 -0.83 -10.99 18.39
CA ARG A 208 -0.99 -11.45 19.76
C ARG A 208 0.16 -10.92 20.61
N VAL A 209 -0.19 -10.18 21.66
CA VAL A 209 0.78 -9.64 22.62
C VAL A 209 0.87 -10.57 23.84
N PRO A 210 2.05 -11.13 24.17
CA PRO A 210 2.24 -11.94 25.37
C PRO A 210 1.86 -11.19 26.65
N ARG A 211 1.43 -11.93 27.69
CA ARG A 211 0.98 -11.32 28.94
C ARG A 211 2.15 -10.61 29.63
N GLY A 212 1.98 -9.32 29.88
CA GLY A 212 3.00 -8.48 30.52
C GLY A 212 3.89 -7.72 29.54
N ASN A 213 3.74 -7.97 28.24
CA ASN A 213 4.39 -7.22 27.17
C ASN A 213 3.43 -6.22 26.54
N THR A 214 4.01 -5.32 25.76
CA THR A 214 3.30 -4.35 24.93
C THR A 214 3.43 -4.70 23.46
N LEU A 215 2.62 -4.06 22.60
CA LEU A 215 2.79 -4.19 21.16
C LEU A 215 4.17 -3.68 20.72
N SER A 216 4.67 -2.61 21.36
CA SER A 216 6.03 -2.11 21.16
C SER A 216 7.10 -3.18 21.41
N ASP A 217 6.96 -3.96 22.48
CA ASP A 217 7.89 -5.05 22.81
C ASP A 217 7.92 -6.13 21.72
N VAL A 218 6.74 -6.54 21.26
CA VAL A 218 6.58 -7.54 20.20
C VAL A 218 7.13 -7.07 18.85
N LEU A 219 6.92 -5.81 18.47
CA LEU A 219 7.36 -5.26 17.19
C LEU A 219 8.86 -4.90 17.15
N THR A 220 9.47 -4.66 18.31
CA THR A 220 10.89 -4.29 18.42
C THR A 220 11.77 -5.46 18.87
N GLY A 221 11.17 -6.57 19.28
CA GLY A 221 11.89 -7.69 19.91
C GLY A 221 12.40 -7.40 21.32
N HIS A 222 11.98 -6.30 21.94
CA HIS A 222 12.39 -5.96 23.30
C HIS A 222 11.61 -6.79 24.32
N ARG A 223 12.30 -7.45 25.26
CA ARG A 223 11.69 -8.22 26.38
C ARG A 223 10.71 -9.33 25.96
N VAL A 224 10.80 -9.81 24.72
CA VAL A 224 10.03 -10.95 24.22
C VAL A 224 11.00 -12.02 23.72
N ALA A 225 10.55 -13.27 23.66
CA ALA A 225 11.34 -14.32 23.01
C ALA A 225 11.43 -14.05 21.49
N ALA A 226 12.47 -14.54 20.82
CA ALA A 226 12.61 -14.40 19.36
C ALA A 226 11.38 -14.95 18.60
N SER A 227 10.77 -16.04 19.10
CA SER A 227 9.55 -16.63 18.53
C SER A 227 8.28 -15.80 18.77
N GLU A 228 8.33 -14.80 19.65
CA GLU A 228 7.24 -13.89 19.98
C GLU A 228 7.35 -12.55 19.23
N VAL A 229 8.47 -12.29 18.56
CA VAL A 229 8.62 -11.09 17.71
C VAL A 229 7.64 -11.18 16.55
N ARG A 230 7.00 -10.06 16.22
CA ARG A 230 6.10 -9.96 15.07
C ARG A 230 6.47 -8.76 14.22
N LEU A 231 6.28 -8.90 12.92
CA LEU A 231 6.29 -7.77 12.01
C LEU A 231 4.91 -7.10 11.97
N PRO A 232 4.85 -5.77 11.73
CA PRO A 232 3.61 -5.01 11.84
C PRO A 232 2.55 -5.38 10.81
N VAL A 233 2.95 -5.93 9.66
CA VAL A 233 2.07 -6.32 8.55
C VAL A 233 2.58 -7.61 7.93
N GLY A 234 1.77 -8.66 8.00
CA GLY A 234 2.13 -9.98 7.49
C GLY A 234 1.45 -10.34 6.17
N MET A 235 2.13 -11.14 5.36
CA MET A 235 1.55 -11.89 4.26
C MET A 235 1.89 -13.37 4.40
N ASP A 236 0.98 -14.23 3.97
CA ASP A 236 1.25 -15.65 3.83
C ASP A 236 2.04 -15.86 2.52
N PRO A 237 3.26 -16.41 2.53
CA PRO A 237 4.08 -16.55 1.32
C PRO A 237 3.48 -17.52 0.29
N LEU A 238 2.59 -18.44 0.70
CA LEU A 238 1.95 -19.40 -0.19
C LEU A 238 0.72 -18.79 -0.87
N THR A 239 -0.13 -18.13 -0.10
CA THR A 239 -1.36 -17.53 -0.62
C THR A 239 -1.20 -16.09 -1.07
N GLN A 240 -0.10 -15.43 -0.70
CA GLN A 240 0.19 -14.00 -0.88
C GLN A 240 -0.98 -13.09 -0.48
N LEU A 241 -1.71 -13.49 0.56
CA LEU A 241 -2.78 -12.70 1.15
C LEU A 241 -2.30 -12.08 2.47
N PRO A 242 -2.83 -10.91 2.87
CA PRO A 242 -2.59 -10.36 4.20
C PRO A 242 -3.05 -11.34 5.29
N THR A 243 -2.23 -11.52 6.31
CA THR A 243 -2.55 -12.44 7.41
C THR A 243 -3.42 -11.76 8.48
N GLY A 244 -3.28 -10.43 8.63
CA GLY A 244 -4.01 -9.64 9.61
C GLY A 244 -3.57 -9.87 11.05
N ASN A 245 -2.54 -10.68 11.27
CA ASN A 245 -1.98 -11.01 12.59
C ASN A 245 -0.46 -10.79 12.69
N GLY A 246 0.11 -10.00 11.77
CA GLY A 246 1.54 -9.74 11.66
C GLY A 246 2.27 -10.88 10.96
N ALA A 247 3.59 -10.72 10.84
CA ALA A 247 4.47 -11.78 10.36
C ALA A 247 5.32 -12.39 11.48
N ASP A 248 5.34 -13.72 11.58
CA ASP A 248 6.27 -14.50 12.39
C ASP A 248 7.66 -14.52 11.73
N ILE A 249 8.73 -14.17 12.45
CA ILE A 249 10.13 -14.19 11.95
C ILE A 249 10.72 -15.62 11.98
N VAL A 250 9.87 -16.64 11.83
CA VAL A 250 10.31 -18.05 11.86
C VAL A 250 10.51 -18.54 10.43
N PRO A 251 11.58 -19.30 10.11
CA PRO A 251 11.78 -19.85 8.78
C PRO A 251 10.56 -20.64 8.29
N GLY A 252 10.07 -20.29 7.09
CA GLY A 252 8.85 -20.87 6.50
C GLY A 252 7.53 -20.35 7.10
N GLY A 253 7.60 -19.34 7.98
CA GLY A 253 6.45 -18.61 8.49
C GLY A 253 5.92 -17.58 7.49
N THR A 254 5.04 -16.72 7.98
CA THR A 254 4.53 -15.54 7.26
C THR A 254 5.65 -14.53 7.01
N ALA A 255 5.65 -13.88 5.85
CA ALA A 255 6.61 -12.85 5.49
C ALA A 255 6.06 -11.44 5.73
N TYR A 256 6.92 -10.44 5.77
CA TYR A 256 6.51 -9.05 5.70
C TYR A 256 5.74 -8.79 4.40
N SER A 257 4.59 -8.12 4.48
CA SER A 257 3.88 -7.69 3.28
C SER A 257 4.58 -6.45 2.69
N VAL A 258 5.40 -6.61 1.65
CA VAL A 258 6.02 -5.49 0.94
C VAL A 258 5.05 -4.82 -0.05
N PRO A 259 5.26 -3.55 -0.44
CA PRO A 259 4.61 -3.00 -1.64
C PRO A 259 4.93 -3.83 -2.89
N LEU A 260 3.96 -3.96 -3.78
CA LEU A 260 4.02 -4.78 -5.00
C LEU A 260 3.70 -3.93 -6.22
N THR A 261 4.25 -4.31 -7.36
CA THR A 261 3.99 -3.67 -8.65
C THR A 261 3.23 -4.60 -9.58
N LEU A 262 2.33 -4.05 -10.41
CA LEU A 262 1.63 -4.77 -11.47
C LEU A 262 1.76 -4.04 -12.79
N PRO A 263 2.03 -4.74 -13.90
CA PRO A 263 1.96 -4.14 -15.22
C PRO A 263 0.51 -3.83 -15.58
N VAL A 264 0.29 -2.67 -16.18
CA VAL A 264 -1.04 -2.20 -16.55
C VAL A 264 -1.03 -1.46 -17.87
N VAL A 265 -2.22 -1.31 -18.45
CA VAL A 265 -2.45 -0.49 -19.62
C VAL A 265 -3.70 0.35 -19.39
N VAL A 266 -3.64 1.64 -19.68
CA VAL A 266 -4.84 2.50 -19.79
C VAL A 266 -5.25 2.54 -21.26
N ARG A 267 -6.54 2.51 -21.60
CA ARG A 267 -6.99 2.65 -23.00
C ARG A 267 -7.54 4.04 -23.26
N SER A 268 -7.26 4.62 -24.43
CA SER A 268 -7.77 5.96 -24.81
C SER A 268 -9.30 6.07 -24.87
N GLY A 269 -10.00 4.95 -25.02
CA GLY A 269 -11.47 4.89 -24.97
C GLY A 269 -12.06 4.95 -23.56
N ALA A 270 -11.25 4.72 -22.52
CA ALA A 270 -11.69 4.66 -21.13
C ALA A 270 -10.58 5.17 -20.19
N LEU A 271 -10.41 6.49 -20.17
CA LEU A 271 -9.32 7.19 -19.48
C LEU A 271 -9.37 7.12 -17.94
N ASN A 272 -10.37 6.47 -17.37
CA ASN A 272 -10.47 6.19 -15.93
C ASN A 272 -10.44 4.68 -15.63
N ILE A 273 -10.11 3.86 -16.63
CA ILE A 273 -10.04 2.41 -16.51
C ILE A 273 -8.61 1.95 -16.75
N ILE A 274 -8.08 1.21 -15.78
CA ILE A 274 -6.80 0.54 -15.83
C ILE A 274 -7.05 -0.94 -16.13
N GLU A 275 -6.49 -1.46 -17.20
CA GLU A 275 -6.49 -2.88 -17.51
C GLU A 275 -5.20 -3.53 -16.98
N LEU A 276 -5.31 -4.63 -16.25
CA LEU A 276 -4.11 -5.37 -15.87
C LEU A 276 -3.60 -6.21 -17.03
N ASP A 277 -2.36 -5.94 -17.44
CA ASP A 277 -1.68 -6.74 -18.45
C ASP A 277 -1.48 -8.17 -17.90
N SER A 278 -1.88 -9.15 -18.69
CA SER A 278 -2.05 -10.52 -18.20
C SER A 278 -1.54 -11.55 -19.17
N SER A 279 -0.23 -11.53 -19.35
CA SER A 279 0.46 -12.68 -19.91
C SER A 279 0.40 -13.89 -18.97
N ASN A 280 0.19 -13.72 -17.65
CA ASN A 280 0.19 -14.81 -16.65
C ASN A 280 -1.11 -14.88 -15.82
N GLN A 281 -1.98 -15.86 -16.08
CA GLN A 281 -3.29 -16.00 -15.41
C GLN A 281 -3.20 -16.43 -13.94
N THR A 282 -2.14 -17.12 -13.50
CA THR A 282 -2.08 -17.66 -12.13
C THR A 282 -1.76 -16.59 -11.09
N GLU A 283 -0.93 -15.60 -11.45
CA GLU A 283 -0.64 -14.44 -10.59
C GLU A 283 -1.84 -13.48 -10.47
N ARG A 284 -2.73 -13.48 -11.48
CA ARG A 284 -3.95 -12.65 -11.47
C ARG A 284 -4.82 -12.96 -10.25
N ASP A 285 -5.13 -14.20 -9.97
CA ASP A 285 -6.22 -14.52 -9.03
C ASP A 285 -5.97 -14.05 -7.60
N VAL A 286 -4.71 -13.96 -7.20
CA VAL A 286 -4.33 -13.58 -5.84
C VAL A 286 -4.21 -12.07 -5.70
N TRP A 287 -3.44 -11.44 -6.58
CA TRP A 287 -3.20 -10.00 -6.51
C TRP A 287 -4.39 -9.18 -6.96
N SER A 288 -5.13 -9.67 -7.97
CA SER A 288 -6.33 -8.98 -8.48
C SER A 288 -7.32 -8.69 -7.36
N ARG A 289 -7.56 -9.63 -6.43
CA ARG A 289 -8.49 -9.42 -5.31
C ARG A 289 -8.04 -8.29 -4.38
N SER A 290 -6.74 -8.20 -4.11
CA SER A 290 -6.19 -7.18 -3.21
C SER A 290 -6.18 -5.81 -3.88
N VAL A 291 -5.75 -5.73 -5.15
CA VAL A 291 -5.73 -4.46 -5.89
C VAL A 291 -7.14 -3.97 -6.24
N ALA A 292 -8.11 -4.87 -6.39
CA ALA A 292 -9.49 -4.59 -6.76
C ALA A 292 -10.38 -4.06 -5.64
N ALA A 293 -9.93 -4.14 -4.39
CA ALA A 293 -10.77 -3.79 -3.26
C ALA A 293 -11.22 -2.32 -3.36
N PRO A 294 -12.53 -2.02 -3.29
CA PRO A 294 -12.99 -0.63 -3.31
C PRO A 294 -12.33 0.24 -2.22
N GLY A 295 -11.87 1.41 -2.64
CA GLY A 295 -11.07 2.34 -1.86
C GLY A 295 -9.61 1.93 -1.66
N GLN A 296 -9.11 0.88 -2.31
CA GLN A 296 -7.69 0.61 -2.41
C GLN A 296 -6.97 1.82 -3.01
N ILE A 297 -5.78 2.13 -2.52
CA ILE A 297 -4.98 3.26 -2.99
C ILE A 297 -3.78 2.73 -3.76
N LEU A 298 -3.59 3.23 -4.99
CA LEU A 298 -2.54 2.84 -5.92
C LEU A 298 -1.65 4.05 -6.23
N VAL A 299 -0.44 3.79 -6.74
CA VAL A 299 0.41 4.81 -7.36
C VAL A 299 0.83 4.33 -8.73
N ASP A 300 0.56 5.08 -9.79
CA ASP A 300 1.06 4.72 -11.12
C ASP A 300 2.51 5.18 -11.34
N ASN A 301 3.16 4.68 -12.40
CA ASN A 301 4.50 5.09 -12.81
C ASN A 301 4.59 6.55 -13.30
N LEU A 302 3.51 7.33 -13.25
CA LEU A 302 3.52 8.78 -13.44
C LEU A 302 3.48 9.55 -12.12
N GLY A 303 3.17 8.87 -11.02
CA GLY A 303 3.19 9.40 -9.65
C GLY A 303 1.82 9.88 -9.20
N HIS A 304 0.78 9.58 -9.97
CA HIS A 304 -0.58 9.85 -9.56
C HIS A 304 -0.98 8.84 -8.48
N VAL A 305 -1.59 9.36 -7.41
CA VAL A 305 -2.21 8.55 -6.37
C VAL A 305 -3.67 8.33 -6.75
N LEU A 306 -4.07 7.07 -6.87
CA LEU A 306 -5.37 6.66 -7.43
C LEU A 306 -6.17 5.93 -6.37
N ASN A 307 -7.48 6.15 -6.31
CA ASN A 307 -8.39 5.34 -5.51
C ASN A 307 -9.21 4.43 -6.42
N VAL A 308 -9.24 3.13 -6.10
CA VAL A 308 -10.07 2.16 -6.79
C VAL A 308 -11.53 2.38 -6.42
N VAL A 309 -12.37 2.70 -7.41
CA VAL A 309 -13.81 2.92 -7.22
C VAL A 309 -14.54 1.58 -7.23
N ARG A 310 -14.30 0.78 -8.26
CA ARG A 310 -14.90 -0.55 -8.45
C ARG A 310 -14.13 -1.36 -9.50
N VAL A 311 -14.50 -2.64 -9.62
CA VAL A 311 -14.10 -3.52 -10.73
C VAL A 311 -15.28 -3.63 -11.70
N PRO A 312 -15.19 -3.09 -12.92
CA PRO A 312 -16.21 -3.32 -13.93
C PRO A 312 -16.29 -4.79 -14.32
N GLU A 313 -17.50 -5.29 -14.54
CA GLU A 313 -17.71 -6.60 -15.16
C GLU A 313 -17.15 -6.57 -16.59
N SER A 314 -16.53 -7.68 -16.99
CA SER A 314 -15.83 -7.83 -18.25
C SER A 314 -16.17 -9.19 -18.83
N ASP A 315 -16.80 -9.18 -20.01
CA ASP A 315 -17.15 -10.42 -20.74
C ASP A 315 -15.94 -11.06 -21.43
N ASP A 316 -14.88 -10.28 -21.67
CA ASP A 316 -13.64 -10.67 -22.34
C ASP A 316 -12.58 -11.24 -21.38
N GLY A 317 -12.89 -11.36 -20.08
CA GLY A 317 -11.97 -11.90 -19.07
C GLY A 317 -10.77 -10.99 -18.79
N VAL A 318 -10.81 -9.73 -19.22
CA VAL A 318 -9.78 -8.73 -18.94
C VAL A 318 -10.10 -8.09 -17.60
N PHE A 319 -9.15 -8.16 -16.67
CA PHE A 319 -9.34 -7.55 -15.36
C PHE A 319 -9.21 -6.02 -15.48
N ARG A 320 -10.26 -5.31 -15.06
CA ARG A 320 -10.34 -3.84 -15.16
C ARG A 320 -10.54 -3.22 -13.79
N LEU A 321 -9.86 -2.11 -13.55
CA LEU A 321 -10.02 -1.27 -12.37
C LEU A 321 -10.58 0.08 -12.82
N GLU A 322 -11.73 0.48 -12.30
CA GLU A 322 -12.16 1.87 -12.42
C GLU A 322 -11.55 2.67 -11.25
N VAL A 323 -10.83 3.74 -11.59
CA VAL A 323 -10.18 4.64 -10.62
C VAL A 323 -10.84 6.02 -10.62
N ASP A 324 -10.61 6.78 -9.56
CA ASP A 324 -11.10 8.16 -9.40
C ASP A 324 -10.32 9.20 -10.21
N HIS A 325 -9.27 8.78 -10.91
CA HIS A 325 -8.45 9.61 -11.78
C HIS A 325 -8.91 9.51 -13.24
N THR A 326 -8.73 10.60 -14.01
CA THR A 326 -8.96 10.62 -15.47
C THR A 326 -7.67 11.01 -16.16
N TYR A 327 -7.05 10.03 -16.82
CA TYR A 327 -5.81 10.19 -17.57
C TYR A 327 -5.97 11.13 -18.77
N ALA A 328 -4.92 11.86 -19.11
CA ALA A 328 -4.84 12.52 -20.40
C ALA A 328 -4.71 11.48 -21.53
N ARG A 329 -5.21 11.78 -22.73
CA ARG A 329 -5.06 10.86 -23.88
C ARG A 329 -3.60 10.52 -24.18
N SER A 330 -2.70 11.46 -23.97
CA SER A 330 -1.25 11.26 -24.15
C SER A 330 -0.66 10.22 -23.19
N GLU A 331 -1.29 9.99 -22.04
CA GLU A 331 -0.83 9.03 -21.02
C GLU A 331 -1.41 7.62 -21.26
N ALA A 332 -2.49 7.52 -22.05
CA ALA A 332 -3.26 6.29 -22.26
C ALA A 332 -2.90 5.54 -23.55
N ASP A 333 -2.39 6.17 -24.60
CA ASP A 333 -2.20 5.46 -25.87
C ASP A 333 -0.92 4.61 -25.91
N TYR A 334 -1.04 3.34 -25.51
CA TYR A 334 -0.17 2.28 -26.01
C TYR A 334 -0.63 1.86 -27.42
N THR A 335 -0.03 2.47 -28.44
CA THR A 335 -0.05 1.89 -29.78
C THR A 335 1.23 1.07 -29.96
N PRO A 336 1.15 -0.28 -30.04
CA PRO A 336 2.32 -1.11 -30.34
C PRO A 336 3.01 -0.59 -31.62
N GLY A 337 4.28 -0.19 -31.52
CA GLY A 337 5.09 0.29 -32.66
C GLY A 337 5.05 1.79 -32.96
N VAL A 338 4.45 2.63 -32.11
CA VAL A 338 4.50 4.10 -32.23
C VAL A 338 5.28 4.69 -31.06
N ASP A 339 6.32 5.46 -31.40
CA ASP A 339 7.30 6.18 -30.57
C ASP A 339 7.32 5.82 -29.05
N PRO A 340 8.32 5.06 -28.57
CA PRO A 340 8.45 4.66 -27.17
C PRO A 340 8.67 5.85 -26.21
N ARG A 341 8.91 7.07 -26.71
CA ARG A 341 9.25 8.24 -25.88
C ARG A 341 8.06 8.88 -25.14
N GLY A 342 6.84 8.40 -25.37
CA GLY A 342 5.67 8.88 -24.64
C GLY A 342 5.64 8.33 -23.21
N VAL A 343 5.55 9.21 -22.23
CA VAL A 343 5.34 8.86 -20.82
C VAL A 343 3.93 8.24 -20.68
N LYS A 344 3.86 6.92 -20.47
CA LYS A 344 2.61 6.15 -20.42
C LYS A 344 2.43 5.48 -19.07
N VAL A 345 1.18 5.15 -18.75
CA VAL A 345 0.86 4.33 -17.57
C VAL A 345 1.11 2.86 -17.91
N GLU A 346 2.16 2.30 -17.32
CA GLU A 346 2.63 0.93 -17.59
C GLU A 346 2.67 0.07 -16.32
N GLN A 347 2.68 0.72 -15.16
CA GLN A 347 2.82 0.03 -13.89
C GLN A 347 2.03 0.76 -12.81
N ILE A 348 1.38 -0.02 -11.95
CA ILE A 348 0.85 0.47 -10.67
C ILE A 348 1.59 -0.18 -9.52
N LEU A 349 1.69 0.56 -8.43
CA LEU A 349 2.26 0.17 -7.16
C LEU A 349 1.17 0.18 -6.09
N PHE A 350 1.12 -0.86 -5.27
CA PHE A 350 0.10 -1.03 -4.23
C PHE A 350 0.62 -1.89 -3.07
N THR A 351 -0.17 -2.03 -2.01
CA THR A 351 0.10 -2.95 -0.90
C THR A 351 -1.04 -3.95 -0.74
N LEU A 352 -0.75 -5.20 -0.35
CA LEU A 352 -1.79 -6.23 -0.18
C LEU A 352 -2.86 -5.82 0.85
N GLN A 353 -2.42 -5.21 1.95
CA GLN A 353 -3.31 -4.56 2.90
C GLN A 353 -3.66 -3.15 2.42
N LYS A 354 -4.94 -2.77 2.51
CA LYS A 354 -5.39 -1.42 2.17
C LYS A 354 -4.65 -0.36 2.98
N PRO A 355 -3.88 0.53 2.34
CA PRO A 355 -3.21 1.61 3.04
C PRO A 355 -4.23 2.62 3.53
N VAL A 356 -3.91 3.26 4.66
CA VAL A 356 -4.69 4.35 5.23
C VAL A 356 -4.49 5.63 4.42
N ARG A 357 -3.26 5.82 3.92
CA ARG A 357 -2.87 6.95 3.09
C ARG A 357 -1.67 6.57 2.24
N VAL A 358 -1.63 7.14 1.04
CA VAL A 358 -0.48 7.09 0.15
C VAL A 358 -0.20 8.50 -0.35
N PHE A 359 1.06 8.84 -0.53
CA PHE A 359 1.48 10.07 -1.18
C PHE A 359 2.80 9.85 -1.92
N THR A 360 3.07 10.68 -2.92
CA THR A 360 4.39 10.75 -3.53
C THR A 360 5.17 11.94 -2.95
N TYR A 361 6.47 11.75 -2.77
CA TYR A 361 7.39 12.78 -2.31
C TYR A 361 8.53 12.88 -3.31
N ARG A 362 8.59 14.02 -4.02
CA ARG A 362 9.72 14.33 -4.87
C ARG A 362 10.80 14.99 -4.05
N ALA A 363 11.99 14.46 -4.18
CA ALA A 363 13.08 14.80 -3.31
C ALA A 363 14.08 15.67 -4.08
N ASP A 364 14.05 16.97 -3.77
CA ASP A 364 14.82 18.02 -4.46
C ASP A 364 16.24 18.12 -3.87
N TRP A 365 17.06 17.08 -4.10
CA TRP A 365 18.42 17.00 -3.55
C TRP A 365 19.52 17.51 -4.47
#